data_AF-A0A0Q4N1K8-F1
#
_entry.id   AF-A0A0Q4N1K8-F1
#
_cell.length_a   1.000
_cell.length_b   1.000
_cell.length_c   1.000
_cell.angle_alpha   90.00
_cell.angle_beta   90.00
_cell.angle_gamma   90.00
#
_symmetry.space_group_name_H-M   'P 1'
#
loop_
_entity.id
_entity.type
_entity.pdbx_description
1 polymer ?
#
loop_
_entity_poly.entity_id
_entity_poly.type
_entity_poly.pdbx_seq_one_letter_code
_entity_poly.pdbx_strand_id
1 'polypeptide(L)'
;MTSQNLFAITYNSDTTEGRGYTITLGYTHTRELADAIVSDPRFSKYCCMGFHNAEECRKYSVRPAELLIFESVDELYDREQEAERQKALAKLNPRERKILGLE
;
A
#
# COMPACT_ATOMS: atom_id res chain seq x y z
N MET A 1 9.46 12.79 -8.68
CA MET A 1 8.68 11.65 -8.12
C MET A 1 9.58 10.42 -8.03
N THR A 2 9.77 9.92 -6.82
CA THR A 2 10.54 8.70 -6.57
C THR A 2 9.63 7.64 -5.95
N SER A 3 9.67 6.40 -6.46
CA SER A 3 9.00 5.27 -5.84
C SER A 3 10.00 4.42 -5.04
N GLN A 4 9.57 3.95 -3.88
CA GLN A 4 10.34 3.05 -3.04
C GLN A 4 9.49 1.83 -2.70
N ASN A 5 10.03 0.64 -2.96
CA ASN A 5 9.43 -0.61 -2.53
C ASN A 5 9.82 -0.88 -1.08
N LEU A 6 8.84 -0.81 -0.18
CA LEU A 6 9.01 -0.98 1.26
C LEU A 6 8.02 -2.02 1.80
N PHE A 7 8.11 -2.31 3.09
CA PHE A 7 7.16 -3.15 3.81
C PHE A 7 6.37 -2.30 4.81
N ALA A 8 5.06 -2.19 4.58
CA ALA A 8 4.14 -1.50 5.48
C ALA A 8 3.79 -2.40 6.67
N ILE A 9 3.89 -1.82 7.87
CA ILE A 9 3.37 -2.41 9.10
C ILE A 9 1.98 -1.84 9.33
N THR A 10 0.98 -2.70 9.46
CA THR A 10 -0.42 -2.30 9.57
C THR A 10 -1.13 -2.94 10.75
N TYR A 11 -2.19 -2.29 11.21
CA TYR A 11 -3.06 -2.81 12.25
C TYR A 11 -4.52 -2.42 11.99
N ASN A 12 -5.45 -3.05 12.70
CA ASN A 12 -6.86 -2.73 12.61
C ASN A 12 -7.18 -1.53 13.51
N SER A 13 -7.86 -0.52 12.98
CA SER A 13 -8.28 0.67 13.75
C SER A 13 -9.18 0.33 14.94
N ASP A 14 -9.94 -0.77 14.82
CA ASP A 14 -10.74 -1.35 15.88
C ASP A 14 -9.98 -2.52 16.51
N THR A 15 -9.43 -2.28 17.69
CA THR A 15 -8.73 -3.27 18.49
C THR A 15 -9.67 -4.08 19.38
N THR A 16 -11.00 -4.06 19.16
CA THR A 16 -11.98 -4.79 19.98
C THR A 16 -12.70 -5.89 19.21
N GLU A 17 -13.39 -5.58 18.12
CA GLU A 17 -14.15 -6.57 17.33
C GLU A 17 -13.47 -6.90 15.99
N GLY A 18 -12.47 -6.12 15.59
CA GLY A 18 -11.74 -6.28 14.33
C GLY A 18 -12.52 -5.81 13.10
N ARG A 19 -13.57 -4.99 13.28
CA ARG A 19 -14.40 -4.46 12.18
C ARG A 19 -13.90 -3.12 11.62
N GLY A 20 -12.78 -2.63 12.15
CA GLY A 20 -12.18 -1.38 11.74
C GLY A 20 -11.45 -1.47 10.42
N TYR A 21 -11.00 -0.30 9.95
CA TYR A 21 -10.21 -0.19 8.73
C TYR A 21 -8.73 -0.43 9.02
N THR A 22 -7.96 -0.74 7.98
CA THR A 22 -6.51 -0.94 8.11
C THR A 22 -5.81 0.40 8.24
N ILE A 23 -4.99 0.55 9.28
CA ILE A 23 -4.10 1.70 9.50
C ILE A 23 -2.67 1.26 9.25
N THR A 24 -1.89 2.08 8.54
CA THR A 24 -0.44 1.91 8.40
C THR A 24 0.27 2.61 9.55
N LEU A 25 1.01 1.85 10.36
CA LEU A 25 1.83 2.37 11.45
C LEU A 25 3.14 2.98 10.93
N GLY A 26 3.72 2.38 9.89
CA GLY A 26 4.97 2.83 9.30
C GLY A 26 5.50 1.86 8.24
N TYR A 27 6.70 2.15 7.76
CA TYR A 27 7.34 1.39 6.68
C TYR A 27 8.75 0.95 7.11
N THR A 28 9.19 -0.21 6.62
CA THR A 28 10.56 -0.70 6.76
C THR A 28 11.14 -1.05 5.40
N HIS A 29 12.47 -0.95 5.27
CA HIS A 29 13.18 -1.37 4.04
C HIS A 29 13.19 -2.88 3.83
N THR A 30 13.22 -3.65 4.92
CA THR A 30 13.33 -5.10 4.86
C THR A 30 12.14 -5.76 5.55
N ARG A 31 11.77 -6.95 5.07
CA ARG A 31 10.67 -7.73 5.61
C ARG A 31 11.00 -8.25 6.99
N GLU A 32 12.24 -8.67 7.20
CA GLU A 32 12.73 -9.24 8.46
C GLU A 32 12.58 -8.24 9.61
N LEU A 33 12.80 -6.94 9.35
CA LEU A 33 12.62 -5.89 10.35
C LEU A 33 11.13 -5.67 10.67
N ALA A 34 10.26 -5.65 9.65
CA ALA A 34 8.82 -5.56 9.87
C ALA A 34 8.30 -6.76 10.67
N ASP A 35 8.72 -7.97 10.28
CA ASP A 35 8.37 -9.22 10.95
C ASP A 35 8.85 -9.22 12.42
N ALA A 36 10.05 -8.70 12.70
CA ALA A 36 10.56 -8.56 14.06
C ALA A 36 9.73 -7.57 14.89
N ILE A 37 9.32 -6.43 14.32
CA ILE A 37 8.50 -5.43 15.01
C ILE A 37 7.13 -5.99 15.39
N VAL A 38 6.44 -6.65 14.45
CA VAL A 38 5.09 -7.20 14.71
C VAL A 38 5.12 -8.45 15.58
N SER A 39 6.28 -9.13 15.66
CA SER A 39 6.49 -10.27 16.56
C SER A 39 6.84 -9.85 18.00
N ASP A 40 7.12 -8.57 18.25
CA ASP A 40 7.41 -8.06 19.58
C ASP A 40 6.15 -8.06 20.46
N PRO A 41 6.17 -8.55 21.71
CA PRO A 41 5.00 -8.57 22.59
C PRO A 41 4.37 -7.19 22.83
N ARG A 42 5.14 -6.11 22.72
CA ARG A 42 4.63 -4.72 22.83
C ARG A 42 3.70 -4.35 21.69
N PHE A 43 3.70 -5.13 20.60
CA PHE A 43 2.78 -4.96 19.48
C PHE A 43 1.34 -5.36 19.85
N SER A 44 1.14 -6.11 20.94
CA SER A 44 -0.19 -6.49 21.47
C SER A 44 -1.19 -5.33 21.57
N LYS A 45 -0.73 -4.10 21.86
CA LYS A 45 -1.60 -2.91 21.94
C LYS A 45 -2.29 -2.55 20.61
N TYR A 46 -1.80 -3.07 19.49
CA TYR A 46 -2.39 -2.90 18.16
C TYR A 46 -3.18 -4.14 17.70
N CYS A 47 -3.20 -5.20 18.50
CA CYS A 47 -3.91 -6.44 18.20
C CYS A 47 -5.35 -6.38 18.73
N CYS A 48 -6.25 -7.11 18.07
CA CYS A 48 -7.63 -7.27 18.52
C CYS A 48 -7.67 -7.90 19.92
N MET A 49 -8.38 -7.26 20.83
CA MET A 49 -8.48 -7.63 22.25
C MET A 49 -7.14 -7.77 22.98
N GLY A 50 -6.07 -7.14 22.48
CA GLY A 50 -4.72 -7.30 23.00
C GLY A 50 -4.12 -8.69 22.76
N PHE A 51 -4.78 -9.55 21.98
CA PHE A 51 -4.33 -10.91 21.73
C PHE A 51 -3.18 -10.90 20.72
N HIS A 52 -1.96 -11.12 21.21
CA HIS A 52 -0.77 -11.15 20.38
C HIS A 52 -0.39 -12.58 20.00
N ASN A 53 -0.42 -12.84 18.71
CA ASN A 53 0.13 -14.05 18.10
C ASN A 53 1.13 -13.62 17.02
N ALA A 54 2.41 -13.89 17.25
CA ALA A 54 3.48 -13.47 16.36
C ALA A 54 3.33 -14.01 14.93
N GLU A 55 2.85 -15.24 14.75
CA GLU A 55 2.64 -15.83 13.42
C GLU A 55 1.52 -15.11 12.66
N GLU A 56 0.40 -14.87 13.33
CA GLU A 56 -0.73 -14.14 12.73
C GLU A 56 -0.36 -12.68 12.46
N CYS A 57 0.35 -12.04 13.37
CA CYS A 57 0.82 -10.66 13.19
C CYS A 57 1.73 -10.56 11.97
N ARG A 58 2.72 -11.45 11.80
CA ARG A 58 3.57 -11.47 10.59
C ARG A 58 2.76 -11.67 9.31
N LYS A 59 1.74 -12.52 9.36
CA LYS A 59 0.92 -12.83 8.18
C LYS A 59 0.00 -11.68 7.77
N TYR A 60 -0.62 -11.01 8.73
CA TYR A 60 -1.72 -10.08 8.46
C TYR A 60 -1.33 -8.60 8.59
N SER A 61 -0.29 -8.29 9.40
CA SER A 61 0.17 -6.93 9.69
C SER A 61 1.38 -6.48 8.87
N VAL A 62 1.97 -7.33 8.02
CA VAL A 62 3.11 -6.95 7.16
C VAL A 62 2.73 -7.11 5.70
N ARG A 63 2.84 -6.04 4.92
CA ARG A 63 2.48 -6.04 3.49
C ARG A 63 3.53 -5.31 2.66
N PRO A 64 3.90 -5.82 1.46
CA PRO A 64 4.69 -5.03 0.53
C PRO A 64 3.88 -3.81 0.10
N ALA A 65 4.53 -2.64 0.05
CA ALA A 65 3.93 -1.38 -0.32
C ALA A 65 4.88 -0.56 -1.18
N GLU A 66 4.37 -0.03 -2.28
CA GLU A 66 5.07 0.98 -3.06
C GLU A 66 4.76 2.35 -2.46
N LEU A 67 5.77 2.98 -1.86
CA LEU A 67 5.66 4.33 -1.34
C LEU A 67 6.03 5.33 -2.45
N LEU A 68 5.14 6.28 -2.69
CA LEU A 68 5.33 7.33 -3.67
C LEU A 68 5.70 8.61 -2.93
N ILE A 69 6.87 9.15 -3.25
CA ILE A 69 7.33 10.42 -2.72
C ILE A 69 7.23 11.44 -3.84
N PHE A 70 6.27 12.36 -3.68
CA PHE A 70 6.07 13.49 -4.56
C PHE A 70 6.98 14.64 -4.13
N GLU A 71 7.72 15.20 -5.07
CA GLU A 71 8.68 16.29 -4.84
C GLU A 71 8.09 17.66 -5.21
N SER A 72 6.96 17.66 -5.91
CA SER A 72 6.15 18.84 -6.19
C SER A 72 4.66 18.50 -6.18
N VAL A 73 3.82 19.52 -6.11
CA VAL A 73 2.36 19.37 -6.15
C VAL A 73 1.90 18.85 -7.53
N ASP A 74 2.57 19.30 -8.59
CA ASP A 74 2.20 18.96 -9.97
C ASP A 74 2.31 17.46 -10.25
N GLU A 75 3.31 16.78 -9.66
CA GLU A 75 3.55 15.35 -9.87
C GLU A 75 2.37 14.43 -9.49
N LEU A 76 1.56 14.83 -8.49
CA LEU A 76 0.37 14.08 -8.13
C LEU A 76 -0.67 14.14 -9.26
N TYR A 77 -0.94 15.34 -9.75
CA TYR A 77 -1.96 15.59 -10.77
C TYR A 77 -1.53 15.06 -12.15
N ASP A 78 -0.26 15.20 -12.51
CA ASP A 78 0.29 14.65 -13.75
C ASP A 78 0.12 13.13 -13.80
N ARG A 79 0.35 12.45 -12.67
CA ARG A 79 0.15 11.00 -12.55
C ARG A 79 -1.33 10.61 -12.70
N GLU A 80 -2.24 11.36 -12.09
CA GLU A 80 -3.68 11.10 -12.22
C GLU A 80 -4.12 11.25 -13.69
N GLN A 81 -3.68 12.31 -14.36
CA GLN A 81 -3.96 12.53 -15.79
C GLN A 81 -3.40 11.40 -16.65
N GLU A 82 -2.16 10.97 -16.42
CA GLU A 82 -1.56 9.86 -17.17
C GLU A 82 -2.32 8.55 -16.91
N ALA A 83 -2.74 8.28 -15.68
CA ALA A 83 -3.54 7.10 -15.36
C ALA A 83 -4.91 7.11 -16.06
N GLU A 84 -5.57 8.27 -16.14
CA GLU A 84 -6.81 8.42 -16.89
C GLU A 84 -6.59 8.26 -18.40
N ARG A 85 -5.50 8.83 -18.92
CA ARG A 85 -5.09 8.67 -20.32
C ARG A 85 -4.89 7.20 -20.66
N GLN A 86 -4.17 6.44 -19.84
CA GLN A 86 -3.96 5.00 -20.04
C GLN A 86 -5.28 4.23 -20.00
N LYS A 87 -6.19 4.56 -19.07
CA LYS A 87 -7.54 3.95 -19.03
C LYS A 87 -8.34 4.26 -20.29
N ALA A 88 -8.25 5.48 -20.82
CA ALA A 88 -8.94 5.86 -22.06
C ALA A 88 -8.35 5.10 -23.25
N LEU A 89 -7.03 5.02 -23.35
CA LEU A 89 -6.31 4.28 -24.41
C LEU A 89 -6.60 2.78 -24.38
N ALA A 90 -6.80 2.20 -23.20
CA ALA A 90 -7.16 0.79 -23.04
C ALA A 90 -8.57 0.45 -23.54
N LYS A 91 -9.47 1.44 -23.61
CA LYS A 91 -10.84 1.24 -24.12
C LYS A 91 -10.93 1.28 -25.65
N LEU A 92 -9.93 1.85 -26.31
CA LEU A 92 -9.90 1.96 -27.76
C LEU A 92 -9.62 0.60 -28.39
N ASN A 93 -10.38 0.25 -29.42
CA ASN A 93 -10.09 -0.92 -30.23
C ASN A 93 -8.92 -0.64 -31.20
N PRO A 94 -8.28 -1.67 -31.79
CA PRO A 94 -7.12 -1.48 -32.66
C PRO A 94 -7.36 -0.57 -33.87
N ARG A 95 -8.60 -0.54 -34.39
CA ARG A 95 -8.98 0.32 -35.52
C ARG A 95 -9.06 1.79 -35.09
N GLU A 96 -9.63 2.07 -33.92
CA GLU A 96 -9.70 3.40 -33.33
C GLU A 96 -8.31 3.94 -33.00
N ARG A 97 -7.42 3.10 -32.45
CA ARG A 97 -6.01 3.46 -32.21
C ARG A 97 -5.30 3.90 -33.49
N LYS A 98 -5.49 3.15 -34.58
CA LYS A 98 -4.92 3.46 -35.89
C LYS A 98 -5.49 4.76 -36.50
N ILE A 99 -6.79 5.01 -36.35
CA ILE A 99 -7.43 6.26 -36.82
C ILE A 99 -6.86 7.47 -36.06
N LEU A 100 -6.56 7.30 -34.77
CA LEU A 100 -6.00 8.33 -33.92
C LEU A 100 -4.46 8.46 -34.02
N GLY A 101 -3.79 7.65 -34.85
CA GLY A 101 -2.34 7.71 -35.06
C GLY A 101 -1.52 7.26 -33.84
N LEU A 102 -2.09 6.41 -32.99
CA LEU A 102 -1.46 5.92 -31.76
C LEU A 102 -0.68 4.60 -31.97
N GLU A 103 -0.84 3.96 -33.13
CA GLU A 103 -0.14 2.75 -33.63
C GLU A 103 -0.02 2.79 -35.16
#